data_AF-A0A3Q2D1C1-F1
#
_entry.id   AF-A0A3Q2D1C1-F1
#
_cell.length_a   1.000
_cell.length_b   1.000
_cell.length_c   1.000
_cell.angle_alpha   90.00
_cell.angle_beta   90.00
_cell.angle_gamma   90.00
#
_symmetry.space_group_name_H-M   'P 1'
#
loop_
_entity.id
_entity.type
_entity.pdbx_description
1 polymer ?
#
loop_
_entity_poly.entity_id
_entity_poly.type
_entity_poly.pdbx_seq_one_letter_code
_entity_poly.pdbx_strand_id
1 'polypeptide(L)'
;QEPLSVVDLWRKLRSLNPDFISSYAAYHHFRSRGWVPKGGGGAKYGVDLLYRKGPPFYHAYSVVVERTDETFAGMALRPFSWRSLAALSRITANVSKELMLCYIIYPADLSADDLDSPECLSRLKVQEVIVSRWVSSKERAEQDDI
;
A
#
# COMPACT_ATOMS: atom_id res chain seq x y z
N GLN A 1 20.95 -25.80 11.17
CA GLN A 1 20.56 -24.99 9.99
C GLN A 1 21.31 -23.68 10.09
N GLU A 2 22.11 -23.33 9.09
CA GLU A 2 22.77 -22.03 9.06
C GLU A 2 21.76 -20.92 8.72
N PRO A 3 21.90 -19.71 9.30
CA PRO A 3 21.04 -18.59 8.98
C PRO A 3 21.25 -18.13 7.54
N LEU A 4 20.15 -17.86 6.82
CA LEU A 4 20.22 -17.29 5.48
C LEU A 4 20.80 -15.87 5.52
N SER A 5 21.59 -15.51 4.52
CA SER A 5 21.97 -14.11 4.29
C SER A 5 20.73 -13.29 3.95
N VAL A 6 20.79 -11.96 4.16
CA VAL A 6 19.68 -11.05 3.83
C VAL A 6 19.29 -11.17 2.35
N VAL A 7 20.28 -11.26 1.46
CA VAL A 7 20.06 -11.37 0.01
C VAL A 7 19.44 -12.71 -0.35
N ASP A 8 19.90 -13.82 0.25
CA ASP A 8 19.31 -15.14 -0.02
C ASP A 8 17.88 -15.24 0.51
N LEU A 9 17.60 -14.65 1.67
CA LEU A 9 16.24 -14.52 2.19
C LEU A 9 15.37 -13.67 1.27
N TRP A 10 15.88 -12.54 0.78
CA TRP A 10 15.18 -11.67 -0.16
C TRP A 10 14.78 -12.41 -1.43
N ARG A 11 15.72 -13.09 -2.08
CA ARG A 11 15.47 -13.91 -3.28
C ARG A 11 14.45 -15.02 -3.01
N LYS A 12 14.56 -15.68 -1.85
CA LYS A 12 13.61 -16.72 -1.45
C LYS A 12 12.19 -16.17 -1.24
N LEU A 13 12.04 -15.00 -0.63
CA LEU A 13 10.73 -14.38 -0.44
C LEU A 13 10.14 -13.89 -1.76
N ARG A 14 10.97 -13.32 -2.65
CA ARG A 14 10.60 -12.94 -4.01
C ARG A 14 10.10 -14.15 -4.82
N SER A 15 10.75 -15.31 -4.69
CA SER A 15 10.32 -16.51 -5.42
C SER A 15 9.03 -17.14 -4.86
N LEU A 16 8.75 -16.95 -3.57
CA LEU A 16 7.52 -17.44 -2.92
C LEU A 16 6.30 -16.54 -3.17
N ASN A 17 6.51 -15.24 -3.34
CA ASN A 17 5.45 -14.27 -3.57
C ASN A 17 5.86 -13.24 -4.65
N PRO A 18 5.26 -13.27 -5.84
CA PRO A 18 5.54 -12.32 -6.91
C PRO A 18 5.36 -10.84 -6.51
N ASP A 19 4.47 -10.57 -5.57
CA ASP A 19 4.14 -9.21 -5.09
C ASP A 19 4.95 -8.80 -3.86
N PHE A 20 5.92 -9.64 -3.45
CA PHE A 20 6.71 -9.44 -2.25
C PHE A 20 7.39 -8.07 -2.22
N ILE A 21 8.00 -7.65 -3.32
CA ILE A 21 8.76 -6.39 -3.37
C ILE A 21 7.84 -5.20 -3.09
N SER A 22 6.70 -5.10 -3.79
CA SER A 22 5.71 -4.04 -3.57
C SER A 22 5.15 -4.08 -2.15
N SER A 23 4.80 -5.28 -1.66
CA SER A 23 4.25 -5.47 -0.31
C SER A 23 5.24 -5.06 0.78
N TYR A 24 6.51 -5.43 0.60
CA TYR A 24 7.58 -5.09 1.53
C TYR A 24 7.97 -3.62 1.44
N ALA A 25 7.97 -3.01 0.25
CA ALA A 25 8.20 -1.59 0.07
C ALA A 25 7.14 -0.76 0.82
N ALA A 26 5.86 -1.10 0.67
CA ALA A 26 4.78 -0.49 1.45
C ALA A 26 4.98 -0.70 2.96
N TYR A 27 5.25 -1.94 3.39
CA TYR A 27 5.52 -2.26 4.78
C TYR A 27 6.67 -1.41 5.35
N HIS A 28 7.81 -1.37 4.67
CA HIS A 28 9.00 -0.63 5.07
C HIS A 28 8.74 0.88 5.15
N HIS A 29 8.05 1.44 4.15
CA HIS A 29 7.63 2.84 4.11
C HIS A 29 6.76 3.23 5.30
N PHE A 30 5.79 2.40 5.66
CA PHE A 30 4.91 2.68 6.78
C PHE A 30 5.58 2.45 8.13
N ARG A 31 6.37 1.37 8.28
CA ARG A 31 7.11 1.08 9.52
C ARG A 31 8.13 2.15 9.85
N SER A 32 8.86 2.65 8.85
CA SER A 32 9.84 3.73 9.04
C SER A 32 9.20 5.05 9.51
N ARG A 33 7.91 5.26 9.21
CA ARG A 33 7.10 6.39 9.69
C ARG A 33 6.39 6.12 11.02
N GLY A 34 6.71 5.01 11.69
CA GLY A 34 6.15 4.65 12.98
C GLY A 34 4.76 4.01 12.93
N TRP A 35 4.21 3.75 11.74
CA TRP A 35 2.95 3.02 11.63
C TRP A 35 3.15 1.53 11.94
N VAL A 36 2.03 0.87 12.24
CA VAL A 36 1.93 -0.55 12.53
C VAL A 36 1.03 -1.20 11.46
N PRO A 37 1.62 -1.71 10.36
CA PRO A 37 0.92 -2.54 9.39
C PRO A 37 0.50 -3.86 10.04
N LYS A 38 -0.74 -4.27 9.81
CA LYS A 38 -1.30 -5.52 10.31
C LYS A 38 -1.81 -6.35 9.14
N GLY A 39 -1.02 -7.36 8.77
CA GLY A 39 -1.41 -8.38 7.82
C GLY A 39 -2.57 -9.24 8.35
N GLY A 40 -3.30 -9.89 7.45
CA GLY A 40 -4.45 -10.75 7.80
C GLY A 40 -5.75 -9.98 8.05
N GLY A 41 -5.75 -8.64 7.94
CA GLY A 41 -6.97 -7.84 7.81
C GLY A 41 -7.77 -8.19 6.54
N GLY A 42 -7.08 -8.69 5.51
CA GLY A 42 -7.67 -9.18 4.26
C GLY A 42 -8.77 -10.22 4.46
N ALA A 43 -8.66 -11.08 5.48
CA ALA A 43 -9.68 -12.07 5.79
C ALA A 43 -10.98 -11.44 6.35
N LYS A 44 -10.90 -10.27 6.99
CA LYS A 44 -12.07 -9.59 7.60
C LYS A 44 -12.65 -8.50 6.70
N TYR A 45 -11.81 -7.74 6.01
CA TYR A 45 -12.21 -6.54 5.26
C TYR A 45 -11.72 -6.53 3.81
N GLY A 46 -11.01 -7.57 3.37
CA GLY A 46 -10.47 -7.67 2.02
C GLY A 46 -9.30 -6.73 1.74
N VAL A 47 -8.69 -6.13 2.78
CA VAL A 47 -7.56 -5.18 2.71
C VAL A 47 -6.67 -5.28 3.95
N ASP A 48 -5.43 -4.85 3.81
CA ASP A 48 -4.52 -4.71 4.96
C ASP A 48 -4.90 -3.50 5.81
N LEU A 49 -4.54 -3.54 7.09
CA LEU A 49 -4.85 -2.48 8.04
C LEU A 49 -3.58 -1.78 8.52
N LEU A 50 -3.64 -0.47 8.65
CA LEU A 50 -2.51 0.35 9.05
C LEU A 50 -2.87 1.23 10.25
N TYR A 51 -2.21 1.03 11.39
CA TYR A 51 -2.49 1.74 12.65
C TYR A 51 -1.37 2.72 13.01
N ARG A 52 -1.70 3.89 13.59
CA ARG A 52 -0.68 4.88 13.99
C ARG A 52 0.13 4.47 15.21
N LYS A 53 -0.53 3.95 16.26
CA LYS A 53 0.12 3.38 17.47
C LYS A 53 -0.45 2.02 17.90
N GLY A 54 -1.46 1.51 17.18
CA GLY A 54 -2.10 0.22 17.43
C GLY A 54 -3.61 0.30 17.64
N PRO A 55 -4.31 -0.86 17.69
CA PRO A 55 -5.77 -0.94 17.79
C PRO A 55 -6.46 -0.17 18.93
N PRO A 56 -5.87 -0.04 20.13
CA PRO A 56 -6.54 0.67 21.23
C PRO A 56 -6.51 2.20 21.11
N PHE A 57 -5.63 2.75 20.29
CA PHE A 57 -5.23 4.16 20.42
C PHE A 57 -5.60 5.03 19.21
N TYR A 58 -5.75 4.48 18.01
CA TYR A 58 -5.99 5.28 16.79
C TYR A 58 -6.83 4.55 15.73
N HIS A 59 -7.55 5.35 14.94
CA HIS A 59 -8.22 4.93 13.71
C HIS A 59 -7.20 4.33 12.74
N ALA A 60 -7.56 3.19 12.14
CA ALA A 60 -6.73 2.50 11.17
C ALA A 60 -7.14 2.87 9.75
N TYR A 61 -6.17 2.94 8.84
CA TYR A 61 -6.44 2.95 7.40
C TYR A 61 -6.65 1.53 6.91
N SER A 62 -7.59 1.36 5.99
CA SER A 62 -7.66 0.23 5.07
C SER A 62 -6.74 0.52 3.91
N VAL A 63 -5.70 -0.29 3.70
CA VAL A 63 -4.67 -0.04 2.67
C VAL A 63 -4.77 -1.07 1.56
N VAL A 64 -4.75 -0.60 0.33
CA VAL A 64 -4.53 -1.40 -0.89
C VAL A 64 -3.17 -1.01 -1.45
N VAL A 65 -2.29 -1.99 -1.65
CA VAL A 65 -1.00 -1.76 -2.31
C VAL A 65 -1.16 -2.03 -3.80
N GLU A 66 -0.70 -1.10 -4.63
CA GLU A 66 -0.71 -1.22 -6.08
C GLU A 66 0.68 -1.00 -6.65
N ARG A 67 1.02 -1.76 -7.70
CA ARG A 67 2.27 -1.61 -8.44
C ARG A 67 2.02 -0.79 -9.69
N THR A 68 2.91 0.15 -9.98
CA THR A 68 2.83 0.98 -11.17
C THR A 68 4.21 1.45 -11.65
N ASP A 69 4.30 1.97 -12.87
CA ASP A 69 5.46 2.69 -13.39
C ASP A 69 5.31 4.21 -13.18
N GLU A 70 6.30 4.98 -13.62
CA GLU A 70 6.29 6.45 -13.47
C GLU A 70 5.17 7.17 -14.25
N THR A 71 4.55 6.51 -15.22
CA THR A 71 3.41 7.04 -15.98
C THR A 71 2.07 6.65 -15.35
N PHE A 72 2.10 6.05 -14.16
CA PHE A 72 0.95 5.42 -13.50
C PHE A 72 0.29 4.33 -14.37
N ALA A 73 1.03 3.77 -15.32
CA ALA A 73 0.64 2.61 -16.09
C ALA A 73 1.18 1.35 -15.41
N GLY A 74 0.59 0.21 -15.74
CA GLY A 74 0.99 -1.07 -15.17
C GLY A 74 -0.19 -1.97 -14.84
N MET A 75 0.14 -3.22 -14.53
CA MET A 75 -0.84 -4.19 -14.07
C MET A 75 -1.08 -3.97 -12.58
N ALA A 76 -2.30 -3.57 -12.24
CA ALA A 76 -2.74 -3.51 -10.85
C ALA A 76 -2.52 -4.86 -10.18
N LEU A 77 -1.97 -4.86 -8.96
CA LEU A 77 -1.83 -6.05 -8.13
C LEU A 77 -3.22 -6.61 -7.82
N ARG A 78 -4.19 -5.70 -7.65
CA ARG A 78 -5.59 -6.04 -7.50
C ARG A 78 -6.43 -5.26 -8.52
N PRO A 79 -6.78 -5.85 -9.68
CA PRO A 79 -7.61 -5.17 -10.66
C PRO A 79 -8.99 -4.86 -10.07
N PHE A 80 -9.35 -3.58 -10.01
CA PHE A 80 -10.67 -3.12 -9.59
C PHE A 80 -11.51 -2.71 -10.79
N SER A 81 -12.75 -3.18 -10.80
CA SER A 81 -13.83 -2.46 -11.48
C SER A 81 -14.27 -1.29 -10.60
N TRP A 82 -14.93 -0.28 -11.18
CA TRP A 82 -15.55 0.79 -10.40
C TRP A 82 -16.50 0.24 -9.31
N ARG A 83 -17.25 -0.83 -9.61
CA ARG A 83 -18.16 -1.47 -8.66
C ARG A 83 -17.42 -2.09 -7.48
N SER A 84 -16.31 -2.79 -7.73
CA SER A 84 -15.54 -3.43 -6.66
C SER A 84 -14.77 -2.42 -5.81
N LEU A 85 -14.28 -1.34 -6.40
CA LEU A 85 -13.67 -0.23 -5.66
C LEU A 85 -14.72 0.50 -4.78
N ALA A 86 -15.91 0.79 -5.33
CA ALA A 86 -17.00 1.40 -4.58
C ALA A 86 -17.49 0.50 -3.44
N ALA A 87 -17.58 -0.81 -3.67
CA ALA A 87 -17.91 -1.78 -2.62
C ALA A 87 -16.86 -1.77 -1.50
N LEU A 88 -15.57 -1.75 -1.85
CA LEU A 88 -14.48 -1.71 -0.89
C LEU A 88 -14.49 -0.40 -0.06
N SER A 89 -14.70 0.74 -0.72
CA SER A 89 -14.84 2.04 -0.05
C SER A 89 -16.01 2.02 0.93
N ARG A 90 -17.17 1.47 0.54
CA ARG A 90 -18.34 1.32 1.42
C ARG A 90 -18.07 0.41 2.62
N ILE A 91 -17.43 -0.74 2.42
CA ILE A 91 -17.08 -1.67 3.52
C ILE A 91 -16.13 -0.98 4.50
N THR A 92 -15.14 -0.26 4.00
CA THR A 92 -14.16 0.48 4.79
C THR A 92 -14.83 1.58 5.62
N ALA A 93 -15.72 2.37 5.01
CA ALA A 93 -16.48 3.41 5.70
C ALA A 93 -17.43 2.84 6.76
N ASN A 94 -18.09 1.70 6.50
CA ASN A 94 -18.99 1.05 7.46
C ASN A 94 -18.29 0.65 8.76
N VAL A 95 -16.97 0.41 8.72
CA VAL A 95 -16.16 0.10 9.91
C VAL A 95 -15.39 1.32 10.42
N SER A 96 -15.84 2.53 10.03
CA SER A 96 -15.26 3.82 10.44
C SER A 96 -13.75 3.91 10.19
N LYS A 97 -13.31 3.39 9.04
CA LYS A 97 -11.93 3.50 8.53
C LYS A 97 -11.94 4.30 7.23
N GLU A 98 -10.76 4.79 6.86
CA GLU A 98 -10.52 5.45 5.58
C GLU A 98 -9.78 4.50 4.64
N LEU A 99 -10.13 4.55 3.35
CA LEU A 99 -9.48 3.75 2.32
C LEU A 99 -8.27 4.52 1.78
N MET A 100 -7.10 3.88 1.77
CA MET A 100 -5.87 4.41 1.20
C MET A 100 -5.38 3.48 0.09
N LEU A 101 -5.09 4.06 -1.07
CA LEU A 101 -4.33 3.42 -2.14
C LEU A 101 -2.86 3.78 -1.96
N CYS A 102 -2.00 2.78 -1.90
CA CYS A 102 -0.55 2.90 -1.74
C CYS A 102 0.11 2.44 -3.03
N TYR A 103 0.55 3.38 -3.86
CA TYR A 103 1.21 3.09 -5.13
C TYR A 103 2.71 2.93 -4.92
N ILE A 104 3.24 1.79 -5.35
CA ILE A 104 4.67 1.51 -5.46
C ILE A 104 5.07 1.73 -6.91
N ILE A 105 5.82 2.81 -7.13
CA ILE A 105 6.20 3.31 -8.44
C ILE A 105 7.60 2.79 -8.76
N TYR A 106 7.69 1.98 -9.82
CA TYR A 106 8.91 1.41 -10.36
C TYR A 106 9.49 2.34 -11.42
N PRO A 107 10.75 2.78 -11.29
CA PRO A 107 11.38 3.57 -12.34
C PRO A 107 11.68 2.71 -13.57
N ALA A 108 11.62 3.32 -14.76
CA ALA A 108 11.72 2.60 -16.03
C ALA A 108 13.08 1.93 -16.27
N ASP A 109 14.12 2.41 -15.61
CA ASP A 109 15.50 1.93 -15.69
C ASP A 109 15.82 0.84 -14.64
N LEU A 110 14.82 0.32 -13.92
CA LEU A 110 15.00 -0.75 -12.94
C LEU A 110 15.00 -2.11 -13.63
N SER A 111 16.13 -2.81 -13.56
CA SER A 111 16.28 -4.14 -14.17
C SER A 111 15.73 -5.26 -13.28
N ALA A 112 15.55 -6.46 -13.85
CA ALA A 112 15.13 -7.63 -13.09
C ALA A 112 16.18 -8.09 -12.06
N ASP A 113 17.47 -7.83 -12.34
CA ASP A 113 18.61 -8.18 -11.49
C ASP A 113 18.70 -7.22 -10.29
N ASP A 114 18.40 -5.93 -10.48
CA ASP A 114 18.32 -4.96 -9.38
C ASP A 114 17.31 -5.40 -8.31
N LEU A 115 16.22 -6.05 -8.72
CA LEU A 115 15.16 -6.54 -7.85
C LEU A 115 15.56 -7.76 -7.01
N ASP A 116 16.70 -8.41 -7.30
CA ASP A 116 17.20 -9.56 -6.51
C ASP A 116 17.90 -9.14 -5.23
N SER A 117 17.98 -7.84 -4.97
CA SER A 117 18.63 -7.26 -3.80
C SER A 117 17.74 -6.22 -3.12
N PRO A 118 17.71 -6.14 -1.78
CA PRO A 118 16.87 -5.17 -1.05
C PRO A 118 17.21 -3.70 -1.37
N GLU A 119 18.36 -3.42 -1.96
CA GLU A 119 18.81 -2.10 -2.41
C GLU A 119 17.85 -1.47 -3.41
N CYS A 120 17.08 -2.27 -4.17
CA CYS A 120 16.04 -1.76 -5.07
C CYS A 120 15.01 -0.88 -4.35
N LEU A 121 14.75 -1.11 -3.07
CA LEU A 121 13.80 -0.34 -2.27
C LEU A 121 14.13 1.15 -2.23
N SER A 122 15.41 1.51 -2.32
CA SER A 122 15.86 2.91 -2.36
C SER A 122 15.49 3.63 -3.65
N ARG A 123 15.27 2.88 -4.73
CA ARG A 123 14.90 3.40 -6.06
C ARG A 123 13.39 3.44 -6.27
N LEU A 124 12.63 2.67 -5.51
CA LEU A 124 11.16 2.68 -5.58
C LEU A 124 10.61 3.94 -4.92
N LYS A 125 9.59 4.54 -5.53
CA LYS A 125 8.85 5.66 -4.93
C LYS A 125 7.53 5.12 -4.37
N VAL A 126 7.07 5.69 -3.27
CA VAL A 126 5.78 5.34 -2.63
C VAL A 126 4.89 6.57 -2.62
N GLN A 127 3.68 6.43 -3.16
CA GLN A 127 2.67 7.48 -3.17
C GLN A 127 1.39 7.00 -2.48
N GLU A 128 0.93 7.78 -1.51
CA GLU A 128 -0.30 7.53 -0.75
C GLU A 128 -1.44 8.37 -1.31
N VAL A 129 -2.60 7.76 -1.56
CA VAL A 129 -3.82 8.45 -1.99
C VAL A 129 -4.97 8.03 -1.10
N ILE A 130 -5.52 8.98 -0.34
CA ILE A 130 -6.70 8.73 0.50
C ILE A 130 -7.94 8.87 -0.37
N VAL A 131 -8.79 7.84 -0.37
CA VAL A 131 -10.05 7.82 -1.10
C VAL A 131 -11.15 8.30 -0.16
N SER A 132 -11.59 9.54 -0.36
CA SER A 132 -12.70 10.15 0.36
C SER A 132 -13.93 10.31 -0.56
N ARG A 133 -15.12 10.39 0.05
CA ARG A 133 -16.33 10.76 -0.67
C ARG A 133 -16.36 12.27 -0.84
N TRP A 134 -16.53 12.74 -2.07
CA TRP A 134 -16.80 14.14 -2.33
C TRP A 134 -18.14 14.56 -1.72
N VAL A 135 -18.12 15.58 -0.86
CA VAL A 135 -19.32 16.13 -0.22
C VAL A 135 -19.42 17.60 -0.56
N SER A 136 -20.36 17.94 -1.43
CA SER A 136 -20.49 19.29 -2.00
C SER A 136 -20.56 20.45 -1.00
N SER A 137 -21.00 20.21 0.25
CA SER A 137 -21.07 21.21 1.31
C SER A 137 -19.76 21.41 2.08
N LYS A 138 -18.85 20.43 2.07
CA LYS A 138 -17.52 20.52 2.70
C LYS A 138 -16.49 21.09 1.73
N GLU A 139 -16.54 20.59 0.49
CA GLU A 139 -15.54 20.86 -0.55
C GLU A 139 -15.69 22.24 -1.20
N ARG A 140 -16.83 22.92 -0.99
CA ARG A 140 -17.01 24.32 -1.42
C ARG A 140 -16.42 25.34 -0.44
N ALA A 141 -16.34 25.00 0.84
CA ALA A 141 -15.90 25.93 1.87
C ALA A 141 -14.37 26.10 1.89
N GLU A 142 -13.61 25.08 1.47
CA GLU A 142 -12.13 25.13 1.44
C GLU A 142 -11.58 26.05 0.32
N GLN A 143 -12.41 26.51 -0.61
CA GLN A 143 -12.01 27.45 -1.67
C GLN A 143 -12.05 28.91 -1.26
N ASP A 144 -12.69 29.26 -0.13
CA ASP A 144 -12.86 30.65 0.32
C ASP A 144 -11.77 31.10 1.33
N ASP A 145 -10.86 30.20 1.74
CA ASP A 145 -9.79 30.46 2.72
C ASP A 145 -8.36 30.44 2.11
N ILE A 146 -8.21 30.77 0.81
CA ILE A 146 -6.90 30.99 0.14
C ILE A 146 -6.79 32.42 -0.40
#